data_AF-A0A285P7Z6-F1
#
_entry.id   AF-A0A285P7Z6-F1
#
_cell.length_a   1.000
_cell.length_b   1.000
_cell.length_c   1.000
_cell.angle_alpha   90.00
_cell.angle_beta   90.00
_cell.angle_gamma   90.00
#
_symmetry.space_group_name_H-M   'P 1'
#
loop_
_entity.id
_entity.type
_entity.pdbx_description
1 polymer ?
#
loop_
_entity_poly.entity_id
_entity_poly.type
_entity_poly.pdbx_seq_one_letter_code
_entity_poly.pdbx_strand_id
1 'polypeptide(L)'
;MREYILFAILIILFLAVILFTRYLTKPVKGLFVVYYLALSILFVIIKKRIDNKFEDAAQMPNAYWLVNNEWIADIRHLLFVPIIGLLIYLLYKGYTDPKGPWKRSNILGVIFPLAALLAVCYWLFSYTYGYHF
;
A
#
# COMPACT_ATOMS: atom_id res chain seq x y z
N MET A 1 8.39 -0.53 -17.41
CA MET A 1 8.92 -0.94 -16.08
C MET A 1 9.11 0.23 -15.12
N ARG A 2 9.66 1.38 -15.54
CA ARG A 2 9.85 2.55 -14.65
C ARG A 2 8.55 3.05 -14.00
N GLU A 3 7.45 2.96 -14.73
CA GLU A 3 6.10 3.36 -14.28
C GLU A 3 5.63 2.62 -13.02
N TYR A 4 6.01 1.36 -12.83
CA TYR A 4 5.49 0.54 -11.72
C TYR A 4 6.46 0.40 -10.54
N ILE A 5 7.59 1.10 -10.55
CA ILE A 5 8.64 0.94 -9.53
C ILE A 5 8.11 1.27 -8.13
N LEU A 6 7.44 2.40 -7.96
CA LEU A 6 6.91 2.80 -6.64
C LEU A 6 5.91 1.75 -6.13
N PHE A 7 4.99 1.30 -6.99
CA PHE A 7 4.04 0.26 -6.65
C PHE A 7 4.73 -1.05 -6.23
N ALA A 8 5.72 -1.52 -6.99
CA ALA A 8 6.46 -2.74 -6.67
C ALA A 8 7.20 -2.62 -5.32
N ILE A 9 7.83 -1.47 -5.06
CA ILE A 9 8.51 -1.19 -3.78
C ILE A 9 7.50 -1.26 -2.62
N LEU A 10 6.31 -0.67 -2.78
CA LEU A 10 5.27 -0.71 -1.76
C LEU A 10 4.80 -2.14 -1.47
N ILE A 11 4.54 -2.94 -2.52
CA ILE A 11 4.13 -4.33 -2.35
C ILE A 11 5.21 -5.15 -1.64
N ILE A 12 6.48 -4.99 -2.03
CA ILE A 12 7.61 -5.68 -1.37
C ILE A 12 7.69 -5.28 0.11
N LEU A 13 7.60 -3.98 0.42
CA LEU A 13 7.65 -3.48 1.78
C LEU A 13 6.48 -4.02 2.63
N PHE A 14 5.28 -4.02 2.07
CA PHE A 14 4.07 -4.53 2.72
C PHE A 14 4.20 -6.03 3.01
N LEU A 15 4.61 -6.81 2.01
CA LEU A 15 4.85 -8.24 2.18
C LEU A 15 5.97 -8.53 3.18
N ALA A 16 7.04 -7.73 3.21
CA ALA A 16 8.09 -7.88 4.20
C ALA A 16 7.54 -7.72 5.63
N VAL A 17 6.76 -6.67 5.89
CA VAL A 17 6.11 -6.45 7.20
C VAL A 17 5.25 -7.66 7.60
N ILE A 18 4.46 -8.19 6.66
CA ILE A 18 3.54 -9.32 6.89
C ILE A 18 4.29 -10.64 7.12
N LEU A 19 5.36 -10.89 6.37
CA LEU A 19 6.09 -12.15 6.44
C LEU A 19 6.99 -12.21 7.67
N PHE A 20 7.63 -11.10 8.04
CA PHE A 20 8.56 -11.05 9.17
C PHE A 20 7.88 -10.82 10.53
N THR A 21 6.63 -10.36 10.57
CA THR A 21 5.94 -10.25 11.86
C THR A 21 5.70 -11.63 12.50
N ARG A 22 6.05 -11.76 13.78
CA ARG A 22 5.80 -12.98 14.56
C ARG A 22 4.36 -13.11 15.06
N TYR A 23 3.57 -12.03 14.98
CA TYR A 23 2.24 -11.96 15.59
C TYR A 23 1.10 -12.47 14.69
N LEU A 24 1.41 -12.83 13.45
CA LEU A 24 0.48 -13.46 12.51
C LEU A 24 0.78 -14.94 12.35
N THR A 25 -0.26 -15.76 12.32
CA THR A 25 -0.16 -17.20 12.00
C THR A 25 0.14 -17.39 10.51
N LYS A 26 0.74 -18.53 10.15
CA LYS A 26 1.07 -18.84 8.73
C LYS A 26 -0.15 -18.74 7.78
N PRO A 27 -1.35 -19.21 8.14
CA PRO A 27 -2.53 -19.06 7.27
C PRO A 27 -2.91 -17.60 7.03
N VAL A 28 -2.87 -16.75 8.07
CA VAL A 28 -3.19 -15.33 7.95
C VAL A 28 -2.16 -14.62 7.06
N LYS A 29 -0.88 -14.96 7.18
CA LYS A 29 0.16 -14.46 6.26
C LYS A 29 -0.14 -14.87 4.81
N GLY A 30 -0.55 -16.12 4.59
CA GLY A 30 -0.95 -16.62 3.28
C GLY A 30 -2.10 -15.81 2.65
N LEU A 31 -3.14 -15.50 3.45
CA LEU A 31 -4.26 -14.67 3.00
C LEU A 31 -3.80 -13.28 2.54
N PHE A 32 -2.92 -12.64 3.32
CA PHE A 32 -2.36 -11.36 2.95
C PHE A 32 -1.51 -11.43 1.68
N VAL A 33 -0.68 -12.47 1.51
CA VAL A 33 0.11 -12.66 0.29
C VAL A 33 -0.81 -12.77 -0.93
N VAL A 34 -1.82 -13.63 -0.87
CA VAL A 34 -2.81 -13.79 -1.95
C VAL A 34 -3.52 -12.47 -2.24
N TYR A 35 -3.93 -11.76 -1.19
CA TYR A 35 -4.58 -10.45 -1.30
C TYR A 35 -3.72 -9.43 -2.06
N TYR A 36 -2.46 -9.24 -1.68
CA TYR A 36 -1.58 -8.26 -2.35
C TYR A 36 -1.16 -8.70 -3.75
N LEU A 37 -1.04 -10.00 -4.01
CA LEU A 37 -0.81 -10.51 -5.37
C LEU A 37 -2.03 -10.23 -6.27
N ALA A 38 -3.24 -10.48 -5.77
CA ALA A 38 -4.47 -10.18 -6.50
C ALA A 38 -4.60 -8.68 -6.79
N LEU A 39 -4.32 -7.80 -5.80
CA LEU A 39 -4.28 -6.35 -6.02
C LEU A 39 -3.22 -5.93 -7.02
N SER A 40 -2.05 -6.58 -7.02
CA SER A 40 -0.99 -6.30 -7.99
C SER A 40 -1.41 -6.60 -9.42
N ILE A 41 -2.05 -7.74 -9.64
CA ILE A 41 -2.60 -8.12 -10.94
C ILE A 41 -3.69 -7.13 -11.35
N LEU A 42 -4.62 -6.82 -10.45
CA LEU A 42 -5.73 -5.91 -10.70
C LEU A 42 -5.23 -4.50 -11.07
N PHE A 43 -4.22 -3.99 -10.36
CA PHE A 43 -3.59 -2.70 -10.63
C PHE A 43 -3.07 -2.60 -12.06
N VAL A 44 -2.29 -3.60 -12.50
CA VAL A 44 -1.71 -3.61 -13.84
C VAL A 44 -2.79 -3.74 -14.92
N ILE A 45 -3.76 -4.64 -14.72
CA ILE A 45 -4.82 -4.88 -15.71
C ILE A 45 -5.69 -3.64 -15.90
N ILE A 46 -6.16 -3.02 -14.80
CA ILE A 46 -7.04 -1.86 -14.88
C ILE A 46 -6.26 -0.66 -15.42
N LYS A 47 -5.03 -0.45 -14.96
CA LYS A 47 -4.19 0.65 -15.47
C LYS A 47 -3.99 0.55 -16.98
N LYS A 48 -3.59 -0.62 -17.47
CA LYS A 48 -3.43 -0.88 -18.91
C LYS A 48 -4.75 -0.70 -19.67
N ARG A 49 -5.88 -1.12 -19.11
CA ARG A 49 -7.20 -0.91 -19.73
C ARG A 49 -7.54 0.57 -19.85
N ILE A 50 -7.26 1.37 -18.82
CA ILE A 50 -7.48 2.81 -18.84
C ILE A 50 -6.57 3.43 -19.90
N ASP A 51 -5.27 3.12 -19.89
CA ASP A 51 -4.30 3.67 -20.83
C ASP A 51 -4.68 3.36 -22.29
N ASN A 52 -4.98 2.10 -22.61
CA ASN A 52 -5.39 1.67 -23.95
C ASN A 52 -6.70 2.33 -24.43
N LYS A 53 -7.61 2.69 -23.52
CA LYS A 53 -8.89 3.33 -23.87
C LYS A 53 -8.70 4.75 -24.43
N PHE A 54 -7.58 5.40 -24.10
CA PHE A 54 -7.30 6.78 -24.46
C PHE A 54 -6.00 6.92 -25.29
N GLU A 55 -5.48 5.80 -25.81
CA GLU A 55 -4.18 5.73 -26.51
C GLU A 55 -4.16 6.52 -27.82
N ASP A 56 -5.30 6.60 -28.52
CA ASP A 56 -5.41 7.29 -29.82
C ASP A 56 -5.58 8.82 -29.70
N ALA A 57 -5.66 9.37 -28.49
CA ALA A 57 -5.80 10.80 -28.28
C ALA A 57 -4.44 11.51 -28.38
N ALA A 58 -4.34 12.55 -29.21
CA ALA A 58 -3.10 13.33 -29.39
C ALA A 58 -2.56 13.94 -28.07
N GLN A 59 -3.44 14.17 -27.09
CA GLN A 59 -3.13 14.49 -25.71
C GLN A 59 -4.10 13.72 -24.81
N MET A 60 -3.64 13.28 -23.63
CA MET A 60 -4.51 12.59 -22.68
C MET A 60 -5.67 13.52 -22.27
N PRO A 61 -6.92 13.18 -22.60
CA PRO A 61 -8.05 14.06 -22.35
C PRO A 61 -8.36 14.13 -20.84
N ASN A 62 -9.02 15.20 -20.38
CA ASN A 62 -9.48 15.31 -18.99
C ASN A 62 -10.29 14.09 -18.51
N ALA A 63 -11.02 13.43 -19.42
CA ALA A 63 -11.76 12.20 -19.14
C ALA A 63 -10.85 11.03 -18.71
N TYR A 64 -9.63 10.93 -19.23
CA TYR A 64 -8.65 9.94 -18.78
C TYR A 64 -8.28 10.19 -17.31
N TRP A 65 -7.97 11.44 -16.97
CA TRP A 65 -7.53 11.80 -15.62
C TRP A 65 -8.63 11.62 -14.58
N LEU A 66 -9.88 11.90 -14.93
CA LEU A 66 -11.02 11.61 -14.05
C LEU A 66 -11.08 10.12 -13.68
N VAL A 67 -11.13 9.25 -14.69
CA VAL A 67 -11.22 7.79 -14.49
C VAL A 67 -9.97 7.24 -13.80
N ASN A 68 -8.79 7.71 -14.19
CA ASN A 68 -7.54 7.30 -13.57
C ASN A 68 -7.50 7.71 -12.09
N ASN A 69 -7.88 8.94 -11.75
CA ASN A 69 -7.79 9.43 -10.37
C ASN A 69 -8.79 8.73 -9.44
N GLU A 70 -10.00 8.42 -9.94
CA GLU A 70 -10.95 7.57 -9.23
C GLU A 70 -10.36 6.18 -8.95
N TRP A 71 -9.80 5.54 -9.99
CA TRP A 71 -9.14 4.24 -9.83
C TRP A 71 -7.98 4.28 -8.84
N ILE A 72 -7.13 5.31 -8.91
CA ILE A 72 -6.00 5.49 -8.00
C ILE A 72 -6.48 5.75 -6.58
N ALA A 73 -7.55 6.51 -6.39
CA ALA A 73 -8.13 6.70 -5.06
C ALA A 73 -8.60 5.36 -4.47
N ASP A 74 -9.31 4.53 -5.24
CA ASP A 74 -9.83 3.25 -4.77
C ASP A 74 -8.71 2.26 -4.44
N ILE A 75 -7.78 2.04 -5.37
CA ILE A 75 -6.69 1.08 -5.16
C ILE A 75 -5.78 1.50 -4.01
N ARG A 76 -5.57 2.80 -3.81
CA ARG A 76 -4.81 3.32 -2.67
C ARG A 76 -5.46 2.94 -1.35
N HIS A 77 -6.79 3.05 -1.20
CA HIS A 77 -7.45 2.61 0.02
C HIS A 77 -7.32 1.09 0.22
N LEU A 78 -7.53 0.31 -0.84
CA LEU A 78 -7.36 -1.15 -0.80
C LEU A 78 -5.92 -1.56 -0.43
N LEU A 79 -4.91 -0.81 -0.87
CA LEU A 79 -3.52 -1.08 -0.54
C LEU A 79 -3.16 -0.72 0.90
N PHE A 80 -3.54 0.48 1.35
CA PHE A 80 -3.02 1.04 2.59
C PHE A 80 -3.85 0.68 3.82
N VAL A 81 -5.18 0.57 3.70
CA VAL A 81 -6.06 0.29 4.87
C VAL A 81 -5.70 -1.03 5.56
N PRO A 82 -5.47 -2.16 4.86
CA PRO A 82 -5.11 -3.40 5.54
C PRO A 82 -3.74 -3.33 6.21
N ILE A 83 -2.76 -2.60 5.64
CA ILE A 83 -1.48 -2.34 6.32
C ILE A 83 -1.66 -1.48 7.55
N ILE A 84 -2.45 -0.40 7.48
CA ILE A 84 -2.72 0.46 8.63
C ILE A 84 -3.35 -0.37 9.75
N GLY A 85 -4.37 -1.18 9.44
CA GLY A 85 -5.00 -2.10 10.39
C GLY A 85 -4.02 -3.11 10.98
N LEU A 86 -3.17 -3.71 10.14
CA LEU A 86 -2.11 -4.62 10.60
C LEU A 86 -1.16 -3.92 11.56
N LEU A 87 -0.64 -2.74 11.22
CA LEU A 87 0.28 -2.01 12.08
C LEU A 87 -0.35 -1.67 13.42
N ILE A 88 -1.61 -1.20 13.45
CA ILE A 88 -2.36 -0.97 14.69
C ILE A 88 -2.41 -2.26 15.53
N TYR A 89 -2.72 -3.40 14.91
CA TYR A 89 -2.72 -4.70 15.59
C TYR A 89 -1.33 -5.09 16.12
N LEU A 90 -0.27 -4.89 15.35
CA LEU A 90 1.11 -5.18 15.76
C LEU A 90 1.54 -4.28 16.93
N LEU A 91 1.11 -3.02 16.96
CA LEU A 91 1.35 -2.10 18.06
C LEU A 91 0.63 -2.54 19.32
N TYR A 92 -0.65 -2.90 19.21
CA TYR A 92 -1.41 -3.45 20.33
C TYR A 92 -0.74 -4.71 20.90
N LYS A 93 -0.38 -5.66 20.05
CA LYS A 93 0.31 -6.89 20.47
C LYS A 93 1.67 -6.59 21.09
N GLY A 94 2.45 -5.69 20.51
CA GLY A 94 3.74 -5.26 21.04
C GLY A 94 3.65 -4.62 22.43
N TYR A 95 2.56 -3.88 22.71
CA TYR A 95 2.31 -3.30 24.02
C TYR A 95 1.93 -4.35 25.07
N THR A 96 1.10 -5.33 24.69
CA THR A 96 0.58 -6.35 25.61
C THR A 96 1.52 -7.53 25.86
N ASP A 97 2.59 -7.69 25.07
CA ASP A 97 3.50 -8.83 25.19
C ASP A 97 4.48 -8.67 26.38
N PRO A 98 4.35 -9.45 27.46
CA PRO A 98 5.20 -9.33 28.66
C PRO A 98 6.65 -9.78 28.44
N LYS A 99 6.93 -10.48 27.34
CA LYS A 99 8.24 -11.06 26.98
C LYS A 99 8.94 -10.31 25.84
N GLY A 100 8.30 -9.31 25.24
CA GLY A 100 8.90 -8.51 24.17
C GLY A 100 10.01 -7.58 24.71
N PRO A 101 11.03 -7.24 23.89
CA PRO A 101 12.03 -6.21 24.24
C PRO A 101 11.42 -4.80 24.44
N TRP A 102 10.11 -4.67 24.20
CA TRP A 102 9.32 -3.44 24.17
C TRP A 102 8.81 -3.00 25.55
N LYS A 103 9.51 -3.37 26.64
CA LYS A 103 9.20 -2.87 27.98
C LYS A 103 9.47 -1.36 28.06
N ARG A 104 8.42 -0.59 27.75
CA ARG A 104 8.01 0.67 28.40
C ARG A 104 8.65 2.03 28.07
N SER A 105 9.35 2.28 26.95
CA SER A 105 9.71 3.69 26.67
C SER A 105 9.89 4.17 25.22
N ASN A 106 9.83 3.33 24.18
CA ASN A 106 10.12 3.85 22.82
C ASN A 106 9.10 3.45 21.73
N ILE A 107 7.90 3.03 22.13
CA ILE A 107 6.84 2.66 21.18
C ILE A 107 6.36 3.88 20.40
N LEU A 108 6.15 5.03 21.06
CA LEU A 108 5.80 6.29 20.38
C LEU A 108 6.90 6.72 19.40
N GLY A 109 8.17 6.55 19.78
CA GLY A 109 9.32 6.83 18.91
C GLY A 109 9.40 5.97 17.65
N VAL A 110 8.71 4.81 17.61
CA VAL A 110 8.61 3.96 16.41
C VAL A 110 7.29 4.17 15.67
N ILE A 111 6.20 4.44 16.38
CA ILE A 111 4.88 4.70 15.79
C ILE A 111 4.90 5.96 14.94
N PHE A 112 5.41 7.07 15.48
CA PHE A 112 5.36 8.35 14.77
C PHE A 112 6.12 8.31 13.44
N PRO A 113 7.38 7.80 13.37
CA PRO A 113 8.08 7.65 12.10
C PRO A 113 7.37 6.70 11.14
N LEU A 114 6.77 5.60 11.63
CA LEU A 114 6.08 4.63 10.80
C LEU A 114 4.79 5.20 10.21
N ALA A 115 4.01 5.93 11.00
CA ALA A 115 2.81 6.62 10.57
C ALA A 115 3.15 7.74 9.57
N ALA A 116 4.20 8.52 9.83
CA ALA A 116 4.70 9.53 8.90
C ALA A 116 5.15 8.90 7.58
N LEU A 117 5.92 7.80 7.63
CA LEU A 117 6.35 7.06 6.45
C LEU A 117 5.14 6.57 5.64
N LEU A 118 4.14 5.99 6.30
CA LEU A 118 2.92 5.55 5.62
C LEU A 118 2.15 6.71 4.98
N ALA A 119 2.02 7.84 5.66
CA ALA A 119 1.37 9.03 5.12
C ALA A 119 2.11 9.57 3.88
N VAL A 120 3.44 9.61 3.94
CA VAL A 120 4.28 9.99 2.80
C VAL A 120 4.12 9.00 1.65
N CYS A 121 4.15 7.69 1.92
CA CYS A 121 3.92 6.66 0.90
C CYS A 121 2.51 6.76 0.29
N TYR A 122 1.49 7.03 1.10
CA TYR A 122 0.11 7.21 0.65
C TYR A 122 -0.04 8.41 -0.28
N TRP A 123 0.56 9.54 0.11
CA TRP A 123 0.59 10.75 -0.72
C TRP A 123 1.39 10.53 -2.00
N LEU A 124 2.61 9.99 -1.91
CA LEU A 124 3.48 9.70 -3.07
C LEU A 124 2.80 8.77 -4.06
N PHE A 125 2.11 7.73 -3.60
CA PHE A 125 1.36 6.83 -4.47
C PHE A 125 0.31 7.60 -5.29
N SER A 126 -0.45 8.47 -4.63
CA SER A 126 -1.46 9.31 -5.27
C SER A 126 -0.84 10.27 -6.27
N TYR A 127 0.26 10.90 -5.89
CA TYR A 127 0.97 11.87 -6.70
C TYR A 127 1.60 11.23 -7.94
N THR A 128 2.23 10.06 -7.80
CA THR A 128 2.88 9.36 -8.91
C THR A 128 1.87 8.81 -9.91
N TYR A 129 0.73 8.30 -9.44
CA TYR A 129 -0.19 7.57 -10.30
C TYR A 129 -1.46 8.33 -10.69
N GLY A 130 -1.86 9.34 -9.92
CA GLY A 130 -3.17 10.01 -10.02
C GLY A 130 -3.11 11.53 -10.11
N TYR A 131 -1.97 12.13 -10.47
CA TYR A 131 -1.88 13.58 -10.66
C TYR A 131 -1.76 13.94 -12.14
N HIS A 132 -2.56 14.93 -12.56
CA HIS A 132 -2.49 15.62 -13.83
C HIS A 132 -1.81 16.99 -13.62
N PHE A 133 -0.89 17.39 -14.51
CA PHE A 133 -0.37 18.76 -14.58
C PHE A 133 -1.15 19.55 -15.63
#